data_AF-A0A970GP73-F1
#
_entry.id   AF-A0A970GP73-F1
#
_cell.length_a   1.000
_cell.length_b   1.000
_cell.length_c   1.000
_cell.angle_alpha   90.00
_cell.angle_beta   90.00
_cell.angle_gamma   90.00
#
_symmetry.space_group_name_H-M   'P 1'
#
loop_
_entity.id
_entity.type
_entity.pdbx_description
1 polymer ?
#
loop_
_entity_poly.entity_id
_entity_poly.type
_entity_poly.pdbx_seq_one_letter_code
_entity_poly.pdbx_strand_id
1 'polypeptide(L)'
;MFFSNDELNHIWQETLNKIKEKLSNPSFKTWFSDTKAVELNDKEQLIIEVPNDFIKDWLQSRYINLITEIIRGLTRNQWEPVFLTRDEIE
;
A
#
# COMPACT_ATOMS: atom_id res chain seq x y z
N MET A 1 4.58 -14.35 -11.79
CA MET A 1 3.12 -14.15 -11.99
C MET A 1 2.96 -12.66 -12.25
N PHE A 2 2.48 -12.25 -13.42
CA PHE A 2 2.35 -10.82 -13.75
C PHE A 2 0.95 -10.38 -13.32
N PHE A 3 0.86 -9.43 -12.40
CA PHE A 3 -0.41 -8.82 -12.01
C PHE A 3 -0.65 -7.60 -12.88
N SER A 4 -1.87 -7.48 -13.39
CA SER A 4 -2.27 -6.31 -14.15
C SER A 4 -2.45 -5.11 -13.23
N ASN A 5 -2.27 -3.89 -13.76
CA ASN A 5 -2.49 -2.66 -12.98
C ASN A 5 -3.90 -2.58 -12.36
N ASP A 6 -4.90 -3.17 -13.02
CA ASP A 6 -6.28 -3.26 -12.49
C ASP A 6 -6.37 -4.18 -11.26
N GLU A 7 -5.69 -5.33 -11.29
CA GLU A 7 -5.63 -6.27 -10.18
C GLU A 7 -4.91 -5.66 -8.97
N LEU A 8 -3.79 -4.97 -9.20
CA LEU A 8 -3.05 -4.27 -8.13
C LEU A 8 -3.91 -3.19 -7.49
N ASN A 9 -4.61 -2.40 -8.30
CA ASN A 9 -5.56 -1.41 -7.79
C ASN A 9 -6.67 -2.07 -6.99
N HIS A 10 -7.23 -3.19 -7.45
CA HIS A 10 -8.27 -3.91 -6.72
C HIS A 10 -7.77 -4.39 -5.35
N ILE A 11 -6.59 -5.03 -5.30
CA ILE A 11 -5.98 -5.48 -4.03
C ILE A 11 -5.70 -4.30 -3.10
N TRP A 12 -5.24 -3.17 -3.62
CA TRP A 12 -5.00 -1.98 -2.82
C TRP A 12 -6.30 -1.36 -2.29
N GLN A 13 -7.35 -1.26 -3.10
CA GLN A 13 -8.66 -0.77 -2.65
C GLN A 13 -9.23 -1.65 -1.54
N GLU A 14 -9.15 -2.97 -1.67
CA GLU A 14 -9.55 -3.91 -0.62
C GLU A 14 -8.69 -3.78 0.64
N THR A 15 -7.40 -3.48 0.47
CA THR A 15 -6.49 -3.19 1.58
C THR A 15 -6.91 -1.91 2.30
N LEU A 16 -7.19 -0.82 1.57
CA LEU A 16 -7.68 0.44 2.10
C LEU A 16 -9.02 0.28 2.84
N ASN A 17 -9.95 -0.52 2.32
CA ASN A 17 -11.22 -0.83 2.97
C ASN A 17 -10.99 -1.45 4.36
N LYS A 18 -10.13 -2.47 4.44
CA LYS A 18 -9.79 -3.14 5.72
C LYS A 18 -9.05 -2.23 6.69
N ILE A 19 -8.19 -1.34 6.19
CA ILE A 19 -7.49 -0.34 7.00
C ILE A 19 -8.50 0.65 7.59
N LYS A 20 -9.47 1.12 6.79
CA LYS A 20 -10.53 2.04 7.21
C LYS A 20 -11.42 1.45 8.31
N GLU A 21 -11.64 0.14 8.33
CA GLU A 21 -12.35 -0.54 9.43
C GLU A 21 -11.56 -0.56 10.75
N LYS A 22 -10.22 -0.51 10.68
CA LYS A 22 -9.32 -0.59 11.84
C LYS A 22 -8.88 0.77 12.38
N LEU A 23 -9.08 1.85 11.62
CA LEU A 23 -8.59 3.19 11.92
C LEU A 23 -9.72 4.20 12.00
N SER A 24 -9.50 5.26 12.78
CA SER A 24 -10.40 6.42 12.77
C SER A 24 -10.37 7.11 11.40
N ASN A 25 -11.53 7.60 10.95
CA ASN A 25 -11.69 8.34 9.69
C ASN A 25 -10.63 9.46 9.46
N PRO A 26 -10.27 10.31 10.44
CA PRO A 26 -9.22 11.32 10.23
C PRO A 26 -7.83 10.70 10.00
N SER A 27 -7.45 9.68 10.76
CA SER A 27 -6.16 8.99 10.58
C SER A 27 -6.06 8.35 9.20
N PHE A 28 -7.14 7.68 8.76
CA PHE A 28 -7.19 7.11 7.41
C PHE A 28 -7.02 8.21 6.35
N LYS A 29 -7.78 9.30 6.47
CA LYS A 29 -7.76 10.39 5.50
C LYS A 29 -6.39 11.06 5.38
N THR A 30 -5.70 11.26 6.50
CA THR A 30 -4.38 11.91 6.51
C THR A 30 -3.30 11.03 5.88
N TRP A 31 -3.31 9.73 6.14
CA TRP A 31 -2.18 8.85 5.81
C TRP A 31 -2.39 8.00 4.56
N PHE A 32 -3.64 7.73 4.15
CA PHE A 32 -3.95 6.74 3.13
C PHE A 32 -4.73 7.29 1.92
N SER A 33 -5.34 8.47 2.00
CA SER A 33 -6.25 8.97 0.94
C SER A 33 -5.60 9.16 -0.43
N ASP A 34 -4.33 9.55 -0.47
CA ASP A 34 -3.59 9.79 -1.71
C ASP A 34 -2.53 8.71 -1.97
N THR A 35 -2.87 7.45 -1.65
CA THR A 35 -1.99 6.30 -1.89
C THR A 35 -2.56 5.36 -2.95
N LYS A 36 -1.70 4.82 -3.81
CA LYS A 36 -2.10 3.88 -4.87
C LYS A 36 -1.03 2.81 -5.11
N ALA A 37 -1.45 1.59 -5.45
CA ALA A 37 -0.53 0.57 -5.93
C ALA A 37 -0.18 0.85 -7.40
N VAL A 38 1.11 0.81 -7.73
CA VAL A 38 1.60 1.11 -9.09
C VAL A 38 2.22 -0.10 -9.77
N GLU A 39 2.91 -0.94 -9.02
CA GLU A 39 3.64 -2.09 -9.58
C GLU A 39 3.81 -3.18 -8.52
N LEU A 40 3.84 -4.44 -8.97
CA LEU A 40 4.41 -5.54 -8.22
C LEU A 40 5.65 -6.01 -8.95
N ASN A 41 6.82 -5.84 -8.34
CA ASN A 41 8.08 -6.22 -8.98
C ASN A 41 8.38 -7.73 -8.85
N ASP A 42 9.41 -8.21 -9.54
CA ASP A 42 9.82 -9.62 -9.53
C ASP A 42 10.27 -10.14 -8.15
N LYS A 43 10.52 -9.25 -7.19
CA LYS A 43 10.88 -9.59 -5.80
C LYS A 43 9.66 -9.64 -4.87
N GLU A 44 8.45 -9.70 -5.44
CA GLU A 44 7.20 -9.69 -4.68
C GLU A 44 7.00 -8.40 -3.85
N GLN A 45 7.57 -7.28 -4.29
CA GLN A 45 7.39 -6.00 -3.60
C GLN A 45 6.27 -5.20 -4.27
N LEU A 46 5.23 -4.89 -3.51
CA LEU A 46 4.12 -4.06 -3.96
C LEU A 46 4.49 -2.60 -3.78
N ILE A 47 4.75 -1.91 -4.87
CA ILE A 47 5.09 -0.49 -4.88
C ILE A 47 3.82 0.33 -4.68
N ILE A 48 3.80 1.13 -3.63
CA ILE A 48 2.74 2.06 -3.28
C ILE A 48 3.25 3.48 -3.47
N GLU A 49 2.65 4.22 -4.42
CA GLU A 49 2.91 5.65 -4.55
C GLU A 49 2.30 6.40 -3.36
N VAL A 50 3.10 7.27 -2.76
CA VAL A 50 2.70 8.19 -1.69
C VAL A 50 2.99 9.65 -2.11
N PRO A 51 2.25 10.63 -1.58
CA PRO A 51 2.34 12.01 -2.07
C PRO A 51 3.62 12.74 -1.63
N ASN A 52 4.30 12.30 -0.57
CA ASN A 52 5.56 12.88 -0.07
C ASN A 52 6.26 11.94 0.92
N ASP A 53 7.55 12.22 1.20
CA ASP A 53 8.38 11.45 2.13
C ASP A 53 7.85 11.42 3.57
N PHE A 54 7.16 12.46 4.02
CA PHE A 54 6.60 12.45 5.38
C PHE A 54 5.53 11.36 5.54
N ILE A 55 4.67 11.17 4.53
CA ILE A 55 3.69 10.07 4.53
C ILE A 55 4.40 8.72 4.35
N LYS A 56 5.42 8.65 3.49
CA LYS A 56 6.28 7.47 3.31
C LYS A 56 6.83 6.96 4.65
N ASP A 57 7.56 7.81 5.37
CA ASP A 57 8.19 7.48 6.66
C ASP A 57 7.16 7.09 7.71
N TRP A 58 6.02 7.78 7.74
CA TRP A 58 4.96 7.48 8.69
C TRP A 58 4.30 6.13 8.42
N LEU A 59 3.95 5.83 7.17
CA LEU A 59 3.37 4.55 6.77
C LEU A 59 4.36 3.41 7.03
N GLN A 60 5.62 3.59 6.65
CA GLN A 60 6.69 2.64 6.87
C GLN A 60 6.93 2.38 8.36
N SER A 61 6.94 3.41 9.20
CA SER A 61 7.22 3.24 10.63
C SER A 61 6.02 2.69 11.41
N ARG A 62 4.79 3.13 11.07
CA ARG A 62 3.62 2.90 11.91
C ARG A 62 2.68 1.82 11.40
N TYR A 63 2.62 1.64 10.08
CA TYR A 63 1.59 0.84 9.42
C TYR A 63 2.12 -0.29 8.53
N ILE A 64 3.43 -0.41 8.33
CA ILE A 64 4.05 -1.49 7.53
C ILE A 64 3.53 -2.87 7.92
N ASN A 65 3.50 -3.18 9.22
CA ASN A 65 3.03 -4.47 9.73
C ASN A 65 1.54 -4.68 9.43
N LEU A 66 0.72 -3.66 9.67
CA LEU A 66 -0.71 -3.73 9.44
C LEU A 66 -1.03 -3.98 7.95
N ILE A 67 -0.36 -3.24 7.07
CA ILE A 67 -0.56 -3.32 5.62
C ILE A 67 -0.11 -4.70 5.11
N THR A 68 1.06 -5.16 5.55
CA THR A 68 1.60 -6.48 5.21
C THR A 68 0.66 -7.60 5.62
N GLU A 69 0.13 -7.56 6.84
CA GLU A 69 -0.84 -8.57 7.31
C GLU A 69 -2.12 -8.60 6.48
N ILE A 70 -2.62 -7.43 6.08
CA ILE A 70 -3.84 -7.31 5.27
C ILE A 70 -3.60 -7.85 3.85
N ILE A 71 -2.51 -7.44 3.19
CA ILE A 71 -2.16 -7.89 1.84
C ILE A 71 -1.96 -9.40 1.83
N ARG A 72 -1.25 -9.95 2.82
CA ARG A 72 -1.06 -11.41 2.95
C ARG A 72 -2.39 -12.14 3.13
N GLY A 73 -3.33 -11.56 3.88
CA GLY A 73 -4.67 -12.14 4.05
C GLY A 73 -5.50 -12.16 2.76
N LEU A 74 -5.35 -11.14 1.91
CA LEU A 74 -6.09 -10.99 0.65
C LEU A 74 -5.51 -11.87 -0.47
N THR A 75 -4.19 -11.84 -0.62
CA THR A 75 -3.49 -12.45 -1.77
C THR A 75 -2.98 -13.86 -1.48
N ARG A 76 -2.84 -14.24 -0.20
CA ARG A 76 -2.08 -15.41 0.27
C ARG A 76 -0.61 -15.44 -0.16
N ASN A 77 -0.09 -14.30 -0.62
CA ASN A 77 1.31 -14.12 -1.02
C ASN A 77 2.08 -13.36 0.08
N GLN A 78 3.42 -13.41 0.01
CA GLN A 78 4.30 -12.71 0.96
C GLN A 78 4.72 -11.34 0.43
N TRP A 79 3.78 -10.59 -0.16
CA TRP A 79 4.12 -9.31 -0.74
C TRP A 79 4.55 -8.31 0.31
N GLU A 80 5.68 -7.66 0.06
CA GLU A 80 6.22 -6.61 0.91
C GLU A 80 5.81 -5.25 0.34
N PRO A 81 5.04 -4.43 1.07
CA PRO A 81 4.69 -3.10 0.59
C PRO A 81 5.91 -2.19 0.69
N VAL A 82 6.21 -1.49 -0.40
CA VAL A 82 7.30 -0.50 -0.49
C VAL A 82 6.68 0.83 -0.87
N PHE A 83 6.88 1.84 -0.03
CA PHE A 83 6.35 3.18 -0.27
C PHE A 83 7.37 4.02 -1.03
N LEU A 84 6.98 4.56 -2.18
CA LEU A 84 7.82 5.44 -2.99
C LEU A 84 7.04 6.71 -3.33
N THR A 85 7.73 7.84 -3.37
CA THR A 85 7.16 9.09 -3.90
C THR A 85 7.11 9.04 -5.42
N ARG A 86 6.34 9.96 -6.03
CA ARG A 86 6.22 10.03 -7.49
C ARG A 86 7.56 10.20 -8.21
N ASP A 87 8.49 10.93 -7.61
CA ASP A 87 9.84 11.20 -8.15
C ASP A 87 10.73 9.95 -8.15
N GLU A 88 10.50 9.01 -7.23
CA GLU A 88 11.27 7.76 -7.11
C GLU A 88 10.80 6.65 -8.07
N ILE A 89 9.65 6.84 -8.72
CA ILE A 89 9.05 5.87 -9.65
C ILE A 89 9.46 6.17 -11.11
N GLU A 90 10.18 7.27 -11.37
CA GLU A 90 10.65 7.70 -12.70
C GLU A 90 11.81 6.89 -13.28
#